data_AF-A0A160PRA5-F1
#
_entry.id   AF-A0A160PRA5-F1
#
_cell.length_a   1.000
_cell.length_b   1.000
_cell.length_c   1.000
_cell.angle_alpha   90.00
_cell.angle_beta   90.00
_cell.angle_gamma   90.00
#
_symmetry.space_group_name_H-M   'P 1'
#
loop_
_entity.id
_entity.type
_entity.pdbx_description
1 polymer ?
#
loop_
_entity_poly.entity_id
_entity_poly.type
_entity_poly.pdbx_seq_one_letter_code
_entity_poly.pdbx_strand_id
1 'polypeptide(L)'
;MSAPSHLEIYTQSIKDNPDLNTKVTQTINAFNETVLADYDYFGDRQVLLYGDVQSGKTSHMLGIVADCLDKNFNTIIILTSPNIRLVQQTYDRVFQSFSNVLVCDKDDFNDFRANQNRTIPQKSIIVIGKIPAVLDKWIETFDQTQALSGNPVLIIDDEADATSLNTKVNKNEVSTINDNLRSIRELATGCVYLQVTGTPQAVLLQTIESGWTAEQALHFAPGDKYIGGSQFFNEFPSPYTRLFANTEQDEHRHLIDAVHTFMLTAAMFKINGETLCNMLVHPSHTGAMHDDYSTNVKAIIADTFSRFDELEIQQSLRQSYEQICQTYTEAPSLKTTLGVVKFMEKDFNTYIINSKNKTDESDWASGYNIVIGGNSLGRGLTFDNLQTVFYVRESKRPQADTLWQHARMFGYKRHKDTMRVFMPATIAQTFQEVYLGNEAIKNQLDHGTHINDIRVILGDGVAPTRGNVLDKRKVGKLSGGVNYFAADPKIKNLEALDNKLLAYLDKHGEDSTIGMRAMITILNAFTVDPNDLDLATFKAALLDFERNQPHLTARIVLRTNRKVNQGTGALLSPTDQALSREEVTHPLLILYRIEGVNDAAAQRGEPTWSSDPIWVPNIKLPGQRQFWRVDN
;
A
#
# COMPACT_ATOMS: atom_id res chain seq x y z
N MET A 1 -23.46 -15.70 -38.11
CA MET A 1 -22.28 -15.44 -37.25
C MET A 1 -22.83 -15.08 -35.89
N SER A 2 -22.39 -15.73 -34.82
CA SER A 2 -22.70 -15.30 -33.45
C SER A 2 -22.17 -13.88 -33.25
N ALA A 3 -22.87 -13.07 -32.47
CA ALA A 3 -22.32 -11.78 -32.04
C ALA A 3 -21.00 -12.04 -31.29
N PRO A 4 -19.96 -11.21 -31.49
CA PRO A 4 -18.70 -11.36 -30.76
C PRO A 4 -18.95 -11.21 -29.26
N SER A 5 -18.18 -11.95 -28.46
CA SER A 5 -18.30 -11.94 -27.00
C SER A 5 -17.84 -10.58 -26.43
N HIS A 6 -18.26 -10.26 -25.21
CA HIS A 6 -17.80 -9.02 -24.55
C HIS A 6 -16.28 -9.03 -24.34
N LEU A 7 -15.71 -10.20 -24.00
CA LEU A 7 -14.27 -10.38 -23.86
C LEU A 7 -13.51 -10.20 -25.19
N GLU A 8 -14.02 -10.74 -26.30
CA GLU A 8 -13.43 -10.56 -27.63
C GLU A 8 -13.41 -9.07 -28.03
N ILE A 9 -14.50 -8.35 -27.80
CA ILE A 9 -14.58 -6.91 -28.07
C ILE A 9 -13.55 -6.14 -27.24
N TYR A 10 -13.48 -6.43 -25.93
CA TYR A 10 -12.58 -5.73 -25.02
C TYR A 10 -11.10 -5.99 -25.35
N THR A 11 -10.71 -7.26 -25.52
CA THR A 11 -9.32 -7.63 -25.86
C THR A 11 -8.89 -7.03 -27.19
N GLN A 12 -9.79 -6.97 -28.18
CA GLN A 12 -9.52 -6.31 -29.46
C GLN A 12 -9.32 -4.79 -29.31
N SER A 13 -10.01 -4.13 -28.36
CA SER A 13 -9.86 -2.69 -28.10
C SER A 13 -8.47 -2.30 -27.55
N ILE A 14 -7.78 -3.25 -26.88
CA ILE A 14 -6.47 -3.03 -26.28
C ILE A 14 -5.32 -3.70 -27.05
N LYS A 15 -5.59 -4.25 -28.24
CA LYS A 15 -4.61 -5.00 -29.06
C LYS A 15 -3.36 -4.18 -29.44
N ASP A 16 -3.50 -2.86 -29.54
CA ASP A 16 -2.40 -1.96 -29.93
C ASP A 16 -1.37 -1.80 -28.80
N ASN A 17 -1.64 -2.37 -27.63
CA ASN A 17 -0.70 -2.56 -26.53
C ASN A 17 -0.55 -4.06 -26.18
N PRO A 18 0.32 -4.81 -26.90
CA PRO A 18 0.44 -6.26 -26.75
C PRO A 18 0.82 -6.73 -25.34
N ASP A 19 1.66 -5.95 -24.63
CA ASP A 19 2.07 -6.23 -23.26
C ASP A 19 0.87 -6.16 -22.31
N LEU A 20 0.10 -5.05 -22.39
CA LEU A 20 -1.13 -4.90 -21.60
C LEU A 20 -2.14 -6.01 -21.91
N ASN A 21 -2.35 -6.31 -23.19
CA ASN A 21 -3.29 -7.36 -23.62
C ASN A 21 -2.91 -8.73 -23.02
N THR A 22 -1.62 -9.08 -23.07
CA THR A 22 -1.10 -10.33 -22.49
C THR A 22 -1.35 -10.38 -20.98
N LYS A 23 -1.01 -9.31 -20.25
CA LYS A 23 -1.17 -9.25 -18.78
C LYS A 23 -2.64 -9.25 -18.33
N VAL A 24 -3.51 -8.56 -19.06
CA VAL A 24 -4.96 -8.60 -18.83
C VAL A 24 -5.49 -10.02 -19.04
N THR A 25 -5.08 -10.68 -20.12
CA THR A 25 -5.47 -12.08 -20.40
C THR A 25 -5.01 -13.03 -19.30
N GLN A 26 -3.76 -12.87 -18.81
CA GLN A 26 -3.25 -13.65 -17.67
C GLN A 26 -4.07 -13.42 -16.39
N THR A 27 -4.47 -12.17 -16.12
CA THR A 27 -5.32 -11.87 -14.96
C THR A 27 -6.70 -12.49 -15.08
N ILE A 28 -7.30 -12.49 -16.28
CA ILE A 28 -8.59 -13.14 -16.53
C ILE A 28 -8.48 -14.66 -16.33
N ASN A 29 -7.42 -15.29 -16.83
CA ASN A 29 -7.19 -16.72 -16.62
C ASN A 29 -7.03 -17.04 -15.13
N ALA A 30 -6.19 -16.28 -14.41
CA ALA A 30 -6.00 -16.45 -12.97
C ALA A 30 -7.31 -16.22 -12.18
N PHE A 31 -8.12 -15.24 -12.58
CA PHE A 31 -9.45 -15.02 -12.00
C PHE A 31 -10.37 -16.22 -12.25
N ASN A 32 -10.42 -16.75 -13.47
CA ASN A 32 -11.22 -17.94 -13.76
C ASN A 32 -10.78 -19.16 -12.95
N GLU A 33 -9.48 -19.42 -12.89
CA GLU A 33 -8.92 -20.58 -12.19
C GLU A 33 -9.06 -20.49 -10.67
N THR A 34 -8.85 -19.30 -10.10
CA THR A 34 -8.83 -19.12 -8.65
C THR A 34 -10.22 -18.79 -8.11
N VAL A 35 -10.96 -17.91 -8.80
CA VAL A 35 -12.19 -17.29 -8.31
C VAL A 35 -13.46 -17.94 -8.84
N LEU A 36 -13.48 -18.40 -10.11
CA LEU A 36 -14.71 -18.93 -10.70
C LEU A 36 -14.75 -20.46 -10.84
N ALA A 37 -13.61 -21.15 -10.82
CA ALA A 37 -13.53 -22.58 -11.10
C ALA A 37 -14.41 -23.44 -10.17
N ASP A 38 -14.49 -23.07 -8.90
CA ASP A 38 -15.29 -23.72 -7.86
C ASP A 38 -16.37 -22.80 -7.28
N TYR A 39 -16.67 -21.68 -7.95
CA TYR A 39 -17.74 -20.79 -7.52
C TYR A 39 -19.10 -21.45 -7.75
N ASP A 40 -19.93 -21.46 -6.71
CA ASP A 40 -21.21 -22.15 -6.70
C ASP A 40 -22.36 -21.30 -7.27
N TYR A 41 -22.09 -20.03 -7.62
CA TYR A 41 -23.02 -19.05 -8.16
C TYR A 41 -24.12 -18.57 -7.18
N PHE A 42 -24.07 -18.96 -5.90
CA PHE A 42 -25.01 -18.52 -4.86
C PHE A 42 -24.36 -18.16 -3.52
N GLY A 43 -23.05 -18.37 -3.36
CA GLY A 43 -22.27 -17.92 -2.22
C GLY A 43 -21.69 -16.52 -2.41
N ASP A 44 -21.23 -15.93 -1.31
CA ASP A 44 -20.36 -14.75 -1.34
C ASP A 44 -18.90 -15.20 -1.48
N ARG A 45 -18.12 -14.51 -2.31
CA ARG A 45 -16.68 -14.70 -2.45
C ARG A 45 -15.98 -13.35 -2.44
N GLN A 46 -15.02 -13.17 -1.54
CA GLN A 46 -14.26 -11.93 -1.42
C GLN A 46 -12.85 -12.10 -1.96
N VAL A 47 -12.46 -11.25 -2.90
CA VAL A 47 -11.22 -11.39 -3.64
C VAL A 47 -10.45 -10.07 -3.64
N LEU A 48 -9.18 -10.12 -3.27
CA LEU A 48 -8.26 -9.00 -3.42
C LEU A 48 -7.65 -9.03 -4.82
N LEU A 49 -7.87 -7.98 -5.62
CA LEU A 49 -7.10 -7.72 -6.84
C LEU A 49 -6.02 -6.67 -6.54
N TYR A 50 -4.78 -7.12 -6.46
CA TYR A 50 -3.63 -6.31 -6.08
C TYR A 50 -2.71 -6.04 -7.27
N GLY A 51 -2.40 -4.78 -7.51
CA GLY A 51 -1.37 -4.37 -8.46
C GLY A 51 -0.84 -2.98 -8.14
N ASP A 52 0.38 -2.67 -8.59
CA ASP A 52 1.08 -1.43 -8.24
C ASP A 52 0.26 -0.13 -8.45
N VAL A 53 0.62 0.93 -7.72
CA VAL A 53 0.00 2.26 -7.87
C VAL A 53 0.22 2.75 -9.30
N GLN A 54 -0.84 3.13 -10.01
CA GLN A 54 -0.79 3.50 -11.44
C GLN A 54 -0.28 2.38 -12.40
N SER A 55 -0.41 1.10 -12.01
CA SER A 55 -0.03 -0.05 -12.86
C SER A 55 -0.99 -0.39 -13.99
N GLY A 56 -2.12 0.33 -14.11
CA GLY A 56 -3.16 0.03 -15.10
C GLY A 56 -4.29 -0.88 -14.58
N LYS A 57 -4.50 -0.94 -13.26
CA LYS A 57 -5.54 -1.79 -12.62
C LYS A 57 -6.91 -1.72 -13.28
N THR A 58 -7.34 -0.54 -13.74
CA THR A 58 -8.62 -0.36 -14.45
C THR A 58 -8.73 -1.26 -15.67
N SER A 59 -7.65 -1.48 -16.45
CA SER A 59 -7.70 -2.36 -17.62
C SER A 59 -7.89 -3.83 -17.23
N HIS A 60 -7.24 -4.27 -16.16
CA HIS A 60 -7.40 -5.63 -15.62
C HIS A 60 -8.83 -5.84 -15.10
N MET A 61 -9.36 -4.85 -14.38
CA MET A 61 -10.74 -4.82 -13.91
C MET A 61 -11.73 -4.92 -15.07
N LEU A 62 -11.58 -4.11 -16.13
CA LEU A 62 -12.48 -4.15 -17.29
C LEU A 62 -12.39 -5.48 -18.05
N GLY A 63 -11.21 -6.13 -18.07
CA GLY A 63 -11.06 -7.48 -18.59
C GLY A 63 -11.89 -8.52 -17.82
N ILE A 64 -11.86 -8.45 -16.48
CA ILE A 64 -12.69 -9.30 -15.62
C ILE A 64 -14.19 -9.00 -15.83
N VAL A 65 -14.57 -7.71 -15.94
CA VAL A 65 -15.96 -7.31 -16.25
C VAL A 65 -16.42 -7.94 -17.56
N ALA A 66 -15.61 -7.86 -18.62
CA ALA A 66 -15.93 -8.41 -19.92
C ALA A 66 -16.16 -9.93 -19.87
N ASP A 67 -15.28 -10.64 -19.16
CA ASP A 67 -15.36 -12.09 -18.96
C ASP A 67 -16.57 -12.51 -18.11
N CYS A 68 -16.87 -11.78 -17.03
CA CYS A 68 -18.05 -12.04 -16.19
C CYS A 68 -19.36 -11.77 -16.93
N LEU A 69 -19.43 -10.72 -17.77
CA LEU A 69 -20.58 -10.50 -18.64
C LEU A 69 -20.83 -11.73 -19.51
N ASP A 70 -19.80 -12.32 -20.12
CA ASP A 70 -19.95 -13.54 -20.93
C ASP A 70 -20.40 -14.77 -20.11
N LYS A 71 -20.21 -14.76 -18.78
CA LYS A 71 -20.55 -15.83 -17.82
C LYS A 71 -21.84 -15.60 -17.01
N ASN A 72 -22.79 -14.83 -17.54
CA ASN A 72 -24.11 -14.57 -16.95
C ASN A 72 -24.12 -13.73 -15.65
N PHE A 73 -23.05 -12.98 -15.37
CA PHE A 73 -23.16 -11.87 -14.42
C PHE A 73 -23.92 -10.72 -15.10
N ASN A 74 -25.26 -10.76 -14.99
CA ASN A 74 -26.14 -9.82 -15.70
C ASN A 74 -26.09 -8.41 -15.14
N THR A 75 -25.77 -8.28 -13.86
CA THR A 75 -25.62 -6.99 -13.16
C THR A 75 -24.22 -6.92 -12.57
N ILE A 76 -23.49 -5.87 -12.92
CA ILE A 76 -22.15 -5.58 -12.40
C ILE A 76 -22.19 -4.20 -11.74
N ILE A 77 -21.63 -4.07 -10.55
CA ILE A 77 -21.59 -2.81 -9.80
C ILE A 77 -20.14 -2.41 -9.61
N ILE A 78 -19.75 -1.24 -10.13
CA ILE A 78 -18.42 -0.65 -9.95
C ILE A 78 -18.54 0.52 -8.99
N LEU A 79 -17.97 0.34 -7.81
CA LEU A 79 -17.89 1.30 -6.73
C LEU A 79 -16.53 1.98 -6.80
N THR A 80 -16.49 3.31 -6.85
CA THR A 80 -15.23 4.06 -6.82
C THR A 80 -15.25 5.15 -5.74
N SER A 81 -14.17 5.94 -5.68
CA SER A 81 -14.01 7.07 -4.77
C SER A 81 -15.25 7.99 -4.73
N PRO A 82 -15.55 8.65 -3.59
CA PRO A 82 -16.63 9.64 -3.51
C PRO A 82 -16.38 10.91 -4.36
N ASN A 83 -15.28 10.96 -5.11
CA ASN A 83 -14.96 12.05 -6.01
C ASN A 83 -15.75 11.92 -7.33
N ILE A 84 -16.70 12.83 -7.56
CA ILE A 84 -17.57 12.89 -8.74
C ILE A 84 -16.78 12.82 -10.06
N ARG A 85 -15.62 13.47 -10.14
CA ARG A 85 -14.77 13.45 -11.35
C ARG A 85 -14.23 12.06 -11.65
N LEU A 86 -13.77 11.34 -10.62
CA LEU A 86 -13.22 10.00 -10.79
C LEU A 86 -14.30 8.98 -11.15
N VAL A 87 -15.51 9.19 -10.63
CA VAL A 87 -16.70 8.44 -11.05
C VAL A 87 -16.94 8.65 -12.54
N GLN A 88 -16.97 9.91 -13.02
CA GLN A 88 -17.20 10.20 -14.43
C GLN A 88 -16.11 9.59 -15.34
N GLN A 89 -14.83 9.71 -14.97
CA GLN A 89 -13.74 9.10 -15.75
C GLN A 89 -13.87 7.57 -15.83
N THR A 90 -14.31 6.93 -14.75
CA THR A 90 -14.55 5.47 -14.72
C THR A 90 -15.76 5.12 -15.58
N TYR A 91 -16.85 5.89 -15.48
CA TYR A 91 -18.04 5.73 -16.29
C TYR A 91 -17.71 5.84 -17.79
N ASP A 92 -17.01 6.88 -18.21
CA ASP A 92 -16.67 7.09 -19.62
C ASP A 92 -15.85 5.93 -20.19
N ARG A 93 -14.89 5.40 -19.41
CA ARG A 93 -14.09 4.22 -19.80
C ARG A 93 -14.95 2.98 -19.95
N VAL A 94 -15.88 2.74 -19.03
CA VAL A 94 -16.81 1.59 -19.08
C VAL A 94 -17.74 1.73 -20.28
N PHE A 95 -18.34 2.91 -20.45
CA PHE A 95 -19.26 3.22 -21.55
C PHE A 95 -18.60 3.02 -22.92
N GLN A 96 -17.35 3.48 -23.09
CA GLN A 96 -16.59 3.27 -24.32
C GLN A 96 -16.19 1.80 -24.54
N SER A 97 -16.02 1.02 -23.47
CA SER A 97 -15.59 -0.38 -23.55
C SER A 97 -16.73 -1.35 -23.87
N PHE A 98 -17.99 -0.99 -23.54
CA PHE A 98 -19.13 -1.91 -23.62
C PHE A 98 -20.35 -1.29 -24.34
N SER A 99 -20.44 -1.50 -25.65
CA SER A 99 -21.49 -0.90 -26.50
C SER A 99 -22.86 -1.59 -26.44
N ASN A 100 -22.93 -2.84 -26.01
CA ASN A 100 -24.16 -3.66 -25.96
C ASN A 100 -24.65 -3.93 -24.53
N VAL A 101 -24.28 -3.06 -23.59
CA VAL A 101 -24.59 -3.18 -22.16
C VAL A 101 -25.19 -1.85 -21.71
N LEU A 102 -26.20 -1.88 -20.85
CA LEU A 102 -26.71 -0.67 -20.23
C LEU A 102 -25.70 -0.20 -19.18
N VAL A 103 -25.02 0.91 -19.42
CA VAL A 103 -24.13 1.53 -18.43
C VAL A 103 -24.90 2.64 -17.73
N CYS A 104 -24.97 2.58 -16.40
CA CYS A 104 -25.70 3.53 -15.57
C CYS A 104 -24.73 4.33 -14.69
N ASP A 105 -24.96 5.63 -14.57
CA ASP A 105 -24.30 6.49 -13.59
C ASP A 105 -25.13 6.62 -12.28
N LYS A 106 -24.88 7.66 -11.48
CA LYS A 106 -25.60 7.90 -10.22
C LYS A 106 -27.09 8.27 -10.38
N ASP A 107 -27.51 8.81 -11.52
CA ASP A 107 -28.85 9.34 -11.77
C ASP A 107 -29.70 8.43 -12.69
N ASP A 108 -29.11 7.42 -13.32
CA ASP A 108 -29.75 6.54 -14.31
C ASP A 108 -30.62 5.40 -13.70
N PHE A 109 -31.07 5.54 -12.45
CA PHE A 109 -31.91 4.53 -11.78
C PHE A 109 -33.25 4.28 -12.48
N ASN A 110 -33.81 5.30 -13.15
CA ASN A 110 -35.06 5.14 -13.92
C ASN A 110 -34.85 4.34 -15.20
N ASP A 111 -33.74 4.59 -15.91
CA ASP A 111 -33.38 3.85 -17.11
C ASP A 111 -33.07 2.39 -16.79
N PHE A 112 -32.40 2.15 -15.65
CA PHE A 112 -32.22 0.82 -15.10
C PHE A 112 -33.56 0.12 -14.83
N ARG A 113 -34.50 0.77 -14.12
CA ARG A 113 -35.84 0.21 -13.87
C ARG A 113 -36.59 -0.11 -15.16
N ALA A 114 -36.54 0.78 -16.14
CA ALA A 114 -37.16 0.56 -17.45
C ALA A 114 -36.55 -0.66 -18.16
N ASN A 115 -35.24 -0.84 -18.05
CA ASN A 115 -34.56 -2.02 -18.61
C ASN A 115 -34.97 -3.32 -17.91
N GLN A 116 -35.10 -3.33 -16.59
CA GLN A 116 -35.54 -4.52 -15.85
C GLN A 116 -36.99 -4.93 -16.17
N ASN A 117 -37.83 -3.99 -16.60
CA ASN A 117 -39.21 -4.25 -17.02
C ASN A 117 -39.34 -4.75 -18.47
N ARG A 118 -38.25 -4.91 -19.21
CA ARG A 118 -38.27 -5.47 -20.56
C ARG A 118 -38.55 -6.97 -20.52
N THR A 119 -39.09 -7.51 -21.61
CA THR A 119 -39.26 -8.97 -21.78
C THR A 119 -37.92 -9.71 -21.67
N ILE A 120 -36.85 -9.10 -22.20
CA ILE A 120 -35.47 -9.57 -22.06
C ILE A 120 -34.65 -8.34 -21.67
N PRO A 121 -34.33 -8.16 -20.37
CA PRO A 121 -33.46 -7.08 -19.93
C PRO A 121 -32.07 -7.16 -20.57
N GLN A 122 -31.50 -6.01 -20.90
CA GLN A 122 -30.07 -5.94 -21.24
C GLN A 122 -29.23 -6.16 -19.98
N LYS A 123 -28.02 -6.69 -20.12
CA LYS A 123 -27.04 -6.69 -19.04
C LYS A 123 -26.72 -5.24 -18.64
N SER A 124 -26.41 -5.03 -17.37
CA SER A 124 -26.19 -3.69 -16.82
C SER A 124 -24.87 -3.59 -16.06
N ILE A 125 -24.16 -2.47 -16.25
CA ILE A 125 -23.03 -2.06 -15.41
C ILE A 125 -23.40 -0.74 -14.73
N ILE A 126 -23.39 -0.71 -13.40
CA ILE A 126 -23.67 0.47 -12.61
C ILE A 126 -22.36 1.04 -12.11
N VAL A 127 -22.02 2.28 -12.46
CA VAL A 127 -20.78 2.95 -12.05
C VAL A 127 -21.10 4.11 -11.11
N ILE A 128 -20.82 3.94 -9.82
CA ILE A 128 -21.20 4.92 -8.79
C ILE A 128 -20.08 5.17 -7.77
N GLY A 129 -20.08 6.39 -7.23
CA GLY A 129 -19.18 6.75 -6.13
C GLY A 129 -19.72 6.24 -4.79
N LYS A 130 -18.81 5.98 -3.85
CA LYS A 130 -19.11 5.61 -2.46
C LYS A 130 -19.68 6.80 -1.65
N ILE A 131 -20.88 7.25 -2.03
CA ILE A 131 -21.60 8.39 -1.46
C ILE A 131 -22.92 7.88 -0.86
N PRO A 132 -23.18 8.06 0.45
CA PRO A 132 -24.36 7.47 1.12
C PRO A 132 -25.68 7.71 0.38
N ALA A 133 -26.00 8.95 0.06
CA ALA A 133 -27.27 9.29 -0.61
C ALA A 133 -27.42 8.69 -2.03
N VAL A 134 -26.32 8.36 -2.71
CA VAL A 134 -26.35 7.66 -4.00
C VAL A 134 -26.56 6.16 -3.78
N LEU A 135 -25.83 5.58 -2.82
CA LEU A 135 -25.95 4.17 -2.48
C LEU A 135 -27.37 3.83 -1.98
N ASP A 136 -27.96 4.66 -1.12
CA ASP A 136 -29.33 4.46 -0.60
C ASP A 136 -30.36 4.37 -1.74
N LYS A 137 -30.28 5.27 -2.73
CA LYS A 137 -31.18 5.26 -3.90
C LYS A 137 -31.01 4.02 -4.77
N TRP A 138 -29.77 3.57 -4.93
CA TRP A 138 -29.48 2.37 -5.71
C TRP A 138 -29.89 1.10 -4.97
N ILE A 139 -29.70 1.03 -3.65
CA ILE A 139 -30.22 -0.06 -2.80
C ILE A 139 -31.75 -0.16 -2.95
N GLU A 140 -32.47 0.96 -2.83
CA GLU A 140 -33.92 0.99 -3.03
C GLU A 140 -34.30 0.50 -4.43
N THR A 141 -33.54 0.89 -5.45
CA THR A 141 -33.79 0.48 -6.84
C THR A 141 -33.51 -1.01 -7.05
N PHE A 142 -32.44 -1.55 -6.48
CA PHE A 142 -32.12 -2.98 -6.56
C PHE A 142 -33.17 -3.83 -5.84
N ASP A 143 -33.64 -3.39 -4.67
CA ASP A 143 -34.70 -4.05 -3.93
C ASP A 143 -36.04 -4.03 -4.69
N GLN A 144 -36.45 -2.88 -5.23
CA GLN A 144 -37.71 -2.78 -5.99
C GLN A 144 -37.71 -3.61 -7.28
N THR A 145 -36.56 -3.69 -7.97
CA THR A 145 -36.45 -4.41 -9.24
C THR A 145 -36.09 -5.88 -9.08
N GLN A 146 -35.63 -6.28 -7.89
CA GLN A 146 -35.06 -7.62 -7.63
C GLN A 146 -33.92 -7.97 -8.60
N ALA A 147 -33.22 -6.97 -9.14
CA ALA A 147 -32.24 -7.16 -10.22
C ALA A 147 -30.93 -7.83 -9.79
N LEU A 148 -30.73 -8.01 -8.49
CA LEU A 148 -29.60 -8.75 -7.90
C LEU A 148 -29.99 -10.20 -7.53
N SER A 149 -31.25 -10.58 -7.75
CA SER A 149 -31.76 -11.93 -7.50
C SER A 149 -31.61 -12.84 -8.72
N GLY A 150 -31.38 -14.13 -8.49
CA GLY A 150 -31.28 -15.16 -9.51
C GLY A 150 -29.84 -15.43 -9.97
N ASN A 151 -29.24 -14.51 -10.73
CA ASN A 151 -27.85 -14.65 -11.19
C ASN A 151 -26.87 -13.96 -10.22
N PRO A 152 -25.61 -14.41 -10.13
CA PRO A 152 -24.65 -13.77 -9.26
C PRO A 152 -24.29 -12.36 -9.76
N VAL A 153 -23.84 -11.54 -8.82
CA VAL A 153 -23.44 -10.15 -9.04
C VAL A 153 -21.93 -10.04 -8.90
N LEU A 154 -21.30 -9.28 -9.78
CA LEU A 154 -19.91 -8.87 -9.61
C LEU A 154 -19.94 -7.46 -9.02
N ILE A 155 -19.42 -7.31 -7.81
CA ILE A 155 -19.21 -6.00 -7.19
C ILE A 155 -17.71 -5.72 -7.20
N ILE A 156 -17.32 -4.63 -7.83
CA ILE A 156 -15.94 -4.15 -7.86
C ILE A 156 -15.83 -2.94 -6.94
N ASP A 157 -14.97 -3.04 -5.94
CA ASP A 157 -14.63 -1.96 -5.05
C ASP A 157 -13.26 -1.39 -5.39
N ASP A 158 -13.25 -0.34 -6.22
CA ASP A 158 -12.05 0.38 -6.60
C ASP A 158 -11.55 1.27 -5.45
N GLU A 159 -10.24 1.21 -5.19
CA GLU A 159 -9.61 1.79 -4.01
C GLU A 159 -10.26 1.28 -2.70
N ALA A 160 -10.39 -0.05 -2.58
CA ALA A 160 -11.06 -0.73 -1.47
C ALA A 160 -10.47 -0.37 -0.08
N ASP A 161 -9.18 -0.07 -0.01
CA ASP A 161 -8.51 0.38 1.21
C ASP A 161 -8.97 1.77 1.67
N ALA A 162 -9.59 2.58 0.79
CA ALA A 162 -9.86 3.99 1.03
C ALA A 162 -11.14 4.29 1.80
N THR A 163 -12.30 3.80 1.40
CA THR A 163 -13.60 4.32 1.91
C THR A 163 -14.52 3.23 2.44
N SER A 164 -14.38 2.00 1.95
CA SER A 164 -15.33 0.92 2.13
C SER A 164 -15.22 0.26 3.51
N LEU A 165 -14.01 0.20 4.08
CA LEU A 165 -13.73 -0.44 5.36
C LEU A 165 -14.41 0.26 6.54
N ASN A 166 -14.81 -0.52 7.56
CA ASN A 166 -15.53 -0.01 8.73
C ASN A 166 -14.66 0.90 9.61
N THR A 167 -14.92 2.20 9.57
CA THR A 167 -14.18 3.21 10.34
C THR A 167 -14.58 3.28 11.82
N LYS A 168 -15.58 2.49 12.23
CA LYS A 168 -16.14 2.45 13.59
C LYS A 168 -15.97 1.10 14.29
N VAL A 169 -15.15 0.18 13.74
CA VAL A 169 -14.94 -1.16 14.31
C VAL A 169 -14.55 -1.14 15.80
N ASN A 170 -13.69 -0.20 16.19
CA ASN A 170 -13.23 -0.03 17.56
C ASN A 170 -14.29 0.55 18.53
N LYS A 171 -15.49 0.88 18.03
CA LYS A 171 -16.65 1.33 18.81
C LYS A 171 -17.77 0.29 18.82
N ASN A 172 -17.56 -0.91 18.26
CA ASN A 172 -18.62 -1.90 18.02
C ASN A 172 -19.80 -1.35 17.19
N GLU A 173 -19.50 -0.42 16.29
CA GLU A 173 -20.49 0.18 15.37
C GLU A 173 -20.08 -0.09 13.92
N VAL A 174 -21.02 0.06 12.99
CA VAL A 174 -20.80 -0.01 11.54
C VAL A 174 -20.86 1.41 10.97
N SER A 175 -19.92 1.78 10.10
CA SER A 175 -19.95 3.05 9.38
C SER A 175 -20.99 3.02 8.25
N THR A 176 -21.63 4.14 7.96
CA THR A 176 -22.72 4.24 6.96
C THR A 176 -22.37 3.60 5.61
N ILE A 177 -21.22 3.96 5.02
CA ILE A 177 -20.81 3.37 3.74
C ILE A 177 -20.60 1.86 3.86
N ASN A 178 -20.01 1.38 4.95
CA ASN A 178 -19.80 -0.06 5.15
C ASN A 178 -21.13 -0.81 5.25
N ASP A 179 -22.12 -0.21 5.92
CA ASP A 179 -23.48 -0.73 6.03
C ASP A 179 -24.19 -0.74 4.68
N ASN A 180 -24.13 0.36 3.92
CA ASN A 180 -24.68 0.42 2.56
C ASN A 180 -24.11 -0.69 1.65
N LEU A 181 -22.80 -0.92 1.68
CA LEU A 181 -22.15 -1.95 0.87
C LEU A 181 -22.54 -3.36 1.31
N ARG A 182 -22.74 -3.57 2.62
CA ARG A 182 -23.30 -4.81 3.15
C ARG A 182 -24.72 -5.02 2.63
N SER A 183 -25.58 -4.01 2.68
CA SER A 183 -26.96 -4.11 2.20
C SER A 183 -27.04 -4.43 0.70
N ILE A 184 -26.16 -3.85 -0.12
CA ILE A 184 -26.09 -4.21 -1.56
C ILE A 184 -25.73 -5.69 -1.72
N ARG A 185 -24.78 -6.21 -0.94
CA ARG A 185 -24.36 -7.62 -1.00
C ARG A 185 -25.47 -8.56 -0.53
N GLU A 186 -26.18 -8.22 0.54
CA GLU A 186 -27.29 -9.01 1.10
C GLU A 186 -28.50 -9.12 0.16
N LEU A 187 -28.66 -8.19 -0.79
CA LEU A 187 -29.68 -8.28 -1.84
C LEU A 187 -29.33 -9.27 -2.97
N ALA A 188 -28.06 -9.67 -3.09
CA ALA A 188 -27.60 -10.55 -4.16
C ALA A 188 -27.86 -12.03 -3.84
N THR A 189 -28.23 -12.84 -4.84
CA THR A 189 -28.30 -14.30 -4.67
C THR A 189 -26.94 -14.93 -4.44
N GLY A 190 -25.90 -14.37 -5.06
CA GLY A 190 -24.50 -14.69 -4.83
C GLY A 190 -23.65 -13.51 -5.28
N CYS A 191 -22.52 -13.27 -4.64
CA CYS A 191 -21.68 -12.11 -4.92
C CYS A 191 -20.21 -12.49 -5.06
N VAL A 192 -19.58 -12.08 -6.16
CA VAL A 192 -18.12 -11.96 -6.21
C VAL A 192 -17.76 -10.51 -5.91
N TYR A 193 -17.19 -10.27 -4.74
CA TYR A 193 -16.77 -8.95 -4.28
C TYR A 193 -15.26 -8.76 -4.50
N LEU A 194 -14.90 -8.00 -5.53
CA LEU A 194 -13.54 -7.76 -5.95
C LEU A 194 -12.99 -6.44 -5.36
N GLN A 195 -12.14 -6.55 -4.34
CA GLN A 195 -11.44 -5.44 -3.70
C GLN A 195 -10.20 -5.06 -4.53
N VAL A 196 -10.26 -3.95 -5.25
CA VAL A 196 -9.17 -3.50 -6.13
C VAL A 196 -8.35 -2.42 -5.42
N THR A 197 -7.04 -2.61 -5.28
CA THR A 197 -6.18 -1.60 -4.66
C THR A 197 -4.71 -1.72 -5.07
N GLY A 198 -3.96 -0.61 -4.97
CA GLY A 198 -2.50 -0.62 -5.02
C GLY A 198 -1.81 -0.59 -3.66
N THR A 199 -2.59 -0.58 -2.58
CA THR A 199 -2.13 -0.48 -1.19
C THR A 199 -2.94 -1.45 -0.34
N PRO A 200 -2.55 -2.75 -0.32
CA PRO A 200 -3.39 -3.83 0.18
C PRO A 200 -3.39 -3.94 1.71
N GLN A 201 -2.57 -3.17 2.42
CA GLN A 201 -2.34 -3.31 3.86
C GLN A 201 -3.64 -3.26 4.67
N ALA A 202 -4.54 -2.34 4.35
CA ALA A 202 -5.80 -2.19 5.08
C ALA A 202 -6.74 -3.38 4.85
N VAL A 203 -6.75 -3.93 3.63
CA VAL A 203 -7.58 -5.07 3.22
C VAL A 203 -7.05 -6.36 3.83
N LEU A 204 -5.73 -6.59 3.77
CA LEU A 204 -5.05 -7.75 4.36
C LEU A 204 -5.17 -7.80 5.89
N LEU A 205 -5.43 -6.66 6.53
CA LEU A 205 -5.57 -6.55 7.98
C LEU A 205 -7.04 -6.49 8.46
N GLN A 206 -7.99 -6.90 7.62
CA GLN A 206 -9.40 -7.08 8.04
C GLN A 206 -9.60 -8.43 8.75
N THR A 207 -10.49 -8.45 9.74
CA THR A 207 -10.85 -9.67 10.48
C THR A 207 -12.01 -10.40 9.83
N ILE A 208 -12.13 -11.71 10.05
CA ILE A 208 -13.28 -12.50 9.54
C ILE A 208 -14.61 -11.89 10.01
N GLU A 209 -14.70 -11.44 11.27
CA GLU A 209 -15.91 -10.84 11.85
C GLU A 209 -16.29 -9.50 11.22
N SER A 210 -15.36 -8.84 10.52
CA SER A 210 -15.69 -7.64 9.75
C SER A 210 -16.62 -7.95 8.58
N GLY A 211 -16.60 -9.19 8.07
CA GLY A 211 -17.29 -9.58 6.84
C GLY A 211 -16.65 -9.00 5.57
N TRP A 212 -15.42 -8.49 5.65
CA TRP A 212 -14.67 -7.84 4.56
C TRP A 212 -13.28 -8.46 4.29
N THR A 213 -13.00 -9.63 4.87
CA THR A 213 -11.73 -10.35 4.67
C THR A 213 -11.72 -10.98 3.29
N ALA A 214 -10.66 -10.72 2.51
CA ALA A 214 -10.45 -11.42 1.26
C ALA A 214 -10.05 -12.88 1.51
N GLU A 215 -10.67 -13.79 0.77
CA GLU A 215 -10.42 -15.24 0.82
C GLU A 215 -9.35 -15.65 -0.18
N GLN A 216 -9.21 -14.88 -1.26
CA GLN A 216 -8.28 -15.11 -2.35
C GLN A 216 -7.62 -13.80 -2.76
N ALA A 217 -6.41 -13.89 -3.30
CA ALA A 217 -5.70 -12.75 -3.86
C ALA A 217 -5.24 -13.04 -5.28
N LEU A 218 -5.45 -12.07 -6.16
CA LEU A 218 -4.92 -12.04 -7.51
C LEU A 218 -3.90 -10.90 -7.58
N HIS A 219 -2.64 -11.25 -7.74
CA HIS A 219 -1.56 -10.30 -7.96
C HIS A 219 -1.23 -10.23 -9.45
N PHE A 220 -1.00 -9.03 -9.97
CA PHE A 220 -0.45 -8.84 -11.31
C PHE A 220 0.68 -7.81 -11.30
N ALA A 221 1.76 -8.17 -11.98
CA ALA A 221 2.92 -7.29 -12.14
C ALA A 221 2.67 -6.22 -13.22
N PRO A 222 3.16 -4.99 -13.03
CA PRO A 222 3.07 -3.94 -14.04
C PRO A 222 3.90 -4.28 -15.30
N GLY A 223 3.58 -3.64 -16.42
CA GLY A 223 4.30 -3.77 -17.70
C GLY A 223 5.74 -3.27 -17.68
N ASP A 224 6.54 -3.68 -18.67
CA ASP A 224 8.00 -3.40 -18.71
C ASP A 224 8.33 -1.90 -18.77
N LYS A 225 7.41 -1.09 -19.30
CA LYS A 225 7.55 0.37 -19.40
C LYS A 225 7.14 1.10 -18.12
N TYR A 226 6.62 0.40 -17.12
CA TYR A 226 6.21 1.01 -15.87
C TYR A 226 7.42 1.45 -15.05
N ILE A 227 7.37 2.69 -14.55
CA ILE A 227 8.33 3.18 -13.57
C ILE A 227 7.65 3.17 -12.20
N GLY A 228 8.29 2.52 -11.22
CA GLY A 228 7.75 2.30 -9.89
C GLY A 228 8.80 2.44 -8.79
N GLY A 229 8.49 1.88 -7.62
CA GLY A 229 9.34 1.99 -6.43
C GLY A 229 10.75 1.44 -6.62
N SER A 230 10.94 0.42 -7.47
CA SER A 230 12.25 -0.22 -7.68
C SER A 230 13.28 0.73 -8.27
N GLN A 231 12.89 1.69 -9.12
CA GLN A 231 13.83 2.67 -9.69
C GLN A 231 14.29 3.71 -8.66
N PHE A 232 13.45 4.08 -7.70
CA PHE A 232 13.72 5.18 -6.78
C PHE A 232 14.19 4.73 -5.39
N PHE A 233 13.73 3.57 -4.91
CA PHE A 233 13.80 3.20 -3.50
C PHE A 233 14.42 1.82 -3.24
N ASN A 234 14.82 1.09 -4.29
CA ASN A 234 15.48 -0.20 -4.10
C ASN A 234 16.83 -0.06 -3.40
N GLU A 235 17.68 0.83 -3.91
CA GLU A 235 19.01 1.07 -3.38
C GLU A 235 19.35 2.56 -3.38
N PHE A 236 20.13 2.97 -2.39
CA PHE A 236 20.70 4.31 -2.33
C PHE A 236 22.24 4.23 -2.40
N PRO A 237 22.91 5.16 -3.12
CA PRO A 237 22.33 6.28 -3.87
C PRO A 237 21.65 5.83 -5.17
N SER A 238 20.43 6.31 -5.44
CA SER A 238 19.75 6.09 -6.73
C SER A 238 20.05 7.26 -7.68
N PRO A 239 20.39 7.00 -8.96
CA PRO A 239 20.68 8.05 -9.93
C PRO A 239 19.44 8.90 -10.27
N TYR A 240 18.25 8.41 -9.95
CA TYR A 240 16.97 9.11 -10.17
C TYR A 240 16.53 9.96 -8.97
N THR A 241 17.15 9.78 -7.79
CA THR A 241 16.78 10.50 -6.56
C THR A 241 17.83 11.54 -6.16
N ARG A 242 17.40 12.66 -5.62
CA ARG A 242 18.24 13.71 -5.04
C ARG A 242 17.82 13.91 -3.60
N LEU A 243 18.67 13.43 -2.70
CA LEU A 243 18.42 13.44 -1.26
C LEU A 243 19.09 14.65 -0.64
N PHE A 244 18.37 15.35 0.23
CA PHE A 244 18.89 16.50 0.94
C PHE A 244 18.52 16.49 2.43
N ALA A 245 19.21 17.31 3.23
CA ALA A 245 18.89 17.46 4.64
C ALA A 245 17.59 18.23 4.82
N ASN A 246 16.82 17.90 5.84
CA ASN A 246 15.54 18.54 6.12
C ASN A 246 15.74 19.90 6.81
N THR A 247 16.30 20.87 6.09
CA THR A 247 16.52 22.25 6.54
C THR A 247 15.94 23.22 5.51
N GLU A 248 15.47 24.38 5.96
CA GLU A 248 14.93 25.41 5.04
C GLU A 248 15.96 25.82 3.96
N GLN A 249 17.23 25.90 4.34
CA GLN A 249 18.32 26.27 3.44
C GLN A 249 18.54 25.21 2.35
N ASP A 250 18.61 23.93 2.74
CA ASP A 250 18.81 22.84 1.78
C ASP A 250 17.57 22.65 0.91
N GLU A 251 16.37 22.79 1.48
CA GLU A 251 15.13 22.73 0.72
C GLU A 251 15.07 23.81 -0.36
N HIS A 252 15.39 25.06 -0.03
CA HIS A 252 15.42 26.15 -1.01
C HIS A 252 16.44 25.90 -2.12
N ARG A 253 17.66 25.45 -1.76
CA ARG A 253 18.70 25.10 -2.73
C ARG A 253 18.23 24.00 -3.69
N HIS A 254 17.65 22.92 -3.17
CA HIS A 254 17.20 21.81 -4.01
C HIS A 254 15.93 22.11 -4.79
N LEU A 255 15.13 23.11 -4.37
CA LEU A 255 14.05 23.63 -5.19
C LEU A 255 14.59 24.33 -6.44
N ILE A 256 15.69 25.09 -6.33
CA ILE A 256 16.39 25.68 -7.48
C ILE A 256 16.88 24.57 -8.41
N ASP A 257 17.58 23.57 -7.88
CA ASP A 257 18.09 22.43 -8.66
C ASP A 257 16.95 21.68 -9.38
N ALA A 258 15.80 21.50 -8.71
CA ALA A 258 14.64 20.86 -9.30
C ALA A 258 14.03 21.69 -10.44
N VAL A 259 13.91 23.01 -10.27
CA VAL A 259 13.41 23.91 -11.32
C VAL A 259 14.37 23.93 -12.51
N HIS A 260 15.68 24.02 -12.29
CA HIS A 260 16.69 23.96 -13.35
C HIS A 260 16.69 22.62 -14.08
N THR A 261 16.59 21.51 -13.35
CA THR A 261 16.43 20.16 -13.92
C THR A 261 15.20 20.08 -14.80
N PHE A 262 14.07 20.63 -14.35
CA PHE A 262 12.83 20.70 -15.14
C PHE A 262 13.00 21.55 -16.40
N MET A 263 13.59 22.74 -16.31
CA MET A 263 13.83 23.62 -17.47
C MET A 263 14.70 22.95 -18.53
N LEU A 264 15.77 22.27 -18.10
CA LEU A 264 16.66 21.51 -18.99
C LEU A 264 15.92 20.33 -19.63
N THR A 265 15.15 19.59 -18.86
CA THR A 265 14.37 18.45 -19.37
C THR A 265 13.32 18.89 -20.38
N ALA A 266 12.59 19.98 -20.09
CA ALA A 266 11.63 20.58 -21.02
C ALA A 266 12.30 21.04 -22.32
N ALA A 267 13.51 21.62 -22.26
CA ALA A 267 14.28 21.97 -23.45
C ALA A 267 14.71 20.75 -24.26
N MET A 268 15.16 19.66 -23.60
CA MET A 268 15.48 18.40 -24.28
C MET A 268 14.25 17.80 -24.98
N PHE A 269 13.10 17.83 -24.31
CA PHE A 269 11.81 17.39 -24.85
C PHE A 269 11.44 18.22 -26.08
N LYS A 270 11.54 19.54 -25.98
CA LYS A 270 11.29 20.47 -27.10
C LYS A 270 12.20 20.18 -28.31
N ILE A 271 13.48 19.90 -28.07
CA ILE A 271 14.46 19.53 -29.12
C ILE A 271 14.02 18.23 -29.82
N ASN A 272 13.48 17.28 -29.07
CA ASN A 272 13.00 16.00 -29.58
C ASN A 272 11.55 16.05 -30.12
N GLY A 273 10.93 17.23 -30.17
CA GLY A 273 9.58 17.44 -30.71
C GLY A 273 8.45 17.13 -29.73
N GLU A 274 8.74 16.90 -28.45
CA GLU A 274 7.75 16.71 -27.41
C GLU A 274 7.21 18.05 -26.91
N THR A 275 5.90 18.12 -26.71
CA THR A 275 5.19 19.37 -26.35
C THR A 275 4.68 19.39 -24.91
N LEU A 276 4.94 18.32 -24.15
CA LEU A 276 4.45 18.15 -22.79
C LEU A 276 5.57 17.68 -21.88
N CYS A 277 5.85 18.48 -20.84
CA CYS A 277 6.70 18.08 -19.72
C CYS A 277 6.11 18.64 -18.43
N ASN A 278 5.93 17.78 -17.44
CA ASN A 278 5.33 18.15 -16.17
C ASN A 278 6.36 18.05 -15.04
N MET A 279 6.28 19.00 -14.10
CA MET A 279 6.93 18.99 -12.80
C MET A 279 5.87 19.04 -11.70
N LEU A 280 6.07 18.26 -10.64
CA LEU A 280 5.22 18.27 -9.46
C LEU A 280 5.98 18.78 -8.25
N VAL A 281 5.48 19.82 -7.60
CA VAL A 281 5.93 20.27 -6.28
C VAL A 281 4.86 19.84 -5.27
N HIS A 282 5.24 18.94 -4.36
CA HIS A 282 4.34 18.38 -3.38
C HIS A 282 4.75 18.78 -1.95
N PRO A 283 4.40 20.01 -1.53
CA PRO A 283 4.62 20.48 -0.17
C PRO A 283 3.56 19.98 0.81
N SER A 284 3.57 20.53 2.02
CA SER A 284 2.61 20.22 3.08
C SER A 284 1.15 20.52 2.67
N HIS A 285 0.21 20.18 3.56
CA HIS A 285 -1.23 20.25 3.30
C HIS A 285 -1.84 21.67 3.34
N THR A 286 -1.08 22.70 3.73
CA THR A 286 -1.63 24.06 3.89
C THR A 286 -1.60 24.86 2.59
N GLY A 287 -2.70 25.55 2.28
CA GLY A 287 -2.79 26.38 1.07
C GLY A 287 -1.78 27.53 1.03
N ALA A 288 -1.45 28.12 2.18
CA ALA A 288 -0.45 29.19 2.27
C ALA A 288 0.93 28.73 1.78
N MET A 289 1.34 27.51 2.13
CA MET A 289 2.60 26.96 1.60
C MET A 289 2.53 26.78 0.09
N HIS A 290 1.37 26.41 -0.49
CA HIS A 290 1.25 26.26 -1.95
C HIS A 290 1.49 27.59 -2.67
N ASP A 291 0.97 28.70 -2.11
CA ASP A 291 1.19 30.04 -2.63
C ASP A 291 2.67 30.47 -2.50
N ASP A 292 3.32 30.12 -1.38
CA ASP A 292 4.75 30.38 -1.14
C ASP A 292 5.63 29.64 -2.16
N TYR A 293 5.42 28.33 -2.38
CA TYR A 293 6.17 27.58 -3.41
C TYR A 293 5.90 28.11 -4.81
N SER A 294 4.66 28.48 -5.13
CA SER A 294 4.34 29.10 -6.43
C SER A 294 5.13 30.39 -6.64
N THR A 295 5.19 31.24 -5.61
CA THR A 295 5.95 32.49 -5.65
C THR A 295 7.44 32.22 -5.83
N ASN A 296 7.99 31.28 -5.04
CA ASN A 296 9.40 30.91 -5.10
C ASN A 296 9.80 30.32 -6.47
N VAL A 297 9.00 29.38 -7.01
CA VAL A 297 9.25 28.80 -8.33
C VAL A 297 9.27 29.87 -9.42
N LYS A 298 8.28 30.78 -9.41
CA LYS A 298 8.23 31.88 -10.38
C LYS A 298 9.43 32.83 -10.24
N ALA A 299 9.86 33.11 -9.01
CA ALA A 299 11.04 33.92 -8.74
C ALA A 299 12.32 33.24 -9.25
N ILE A 300 12.48 31.92 -9.05
CA ILE A 300 13.63 31.16 -9.55
C ILE A 300 13.70 31.19 -11.07
N ILE A 301 12.56 31.00 -11.75
CA ILE A 301 12.49 31.07 -13.22
C ILE A 301 12.89 32.48 -13.69
N ALA A 302 12.29 33.53 -13.13
CA ALA A 302 12.59 34.91 -13.50
C ALA A 302 14.07 35.29 -13.25
N ASP A 303 14.63 34.91 -12.10
CA ASP A 303 16.04 35.12 -11.77
C ASP A 303 16.95 34.40 -12.78
N THR A 304 16.67 33.13 -13.07
CA THR A 304 17.41 32.31 -14.04
C THR A 304 17.43 32.96 -15.43
N PHE A 305 16.32 33.53 -15.89
CA PHE A 305 16.26 34.20 -17.20
C PHE A 305 16.95 35.57 -17.20
N SER A 306 16.73 36.38 -16.16
CA SER A 306 17.32 37.73 -16.06
C SER A 306 18.85 37.70 -15.94
N ARG A 307 19.39 36.65 -15.31
CA ARG A 307 20.82 36.45 -15.04
C ARG A 307 21.39 35.28 -15.83
N PHE A 308 20.74 34.89 -16.93
CA PHE A 308 21.05 33.65 -17.66
C PHE A 308 22.53 33.53 -18.05
N ASP A 309 23.16 34.62 -18.49
CA ASP A 309 24.55 34.64 -18.94
C ASP A 309 25.58 34.79 -17.78
N GLU A 310 25.12 34.93 -16.53
CA GLU A 310 26.01 34.99 -15.36
C GLU A 310 26.61 33.62 -15.04
N LEU A 311 27.86 33.61 -14.56
CA LEU A 311 28.63 32.40 -14.26
C LEU A 311 27.90 31.49 -13.27
N GLU A 312 27.27 32.05 -12.24
CA GLU A 312 26.57 31.32 -11.19
C GLU A 312 25.39 30.50 -11.76
N ILE A 313 24.53 31.13 -12.56
CA ILE A 313 23.38 30.46 -13.21
C ILE A 313 23.86 29.41 -14.22
N GLN A 314 24.85 29.74 -15.04
CA GLN A 314 25.43 28.80 -16.01
C GLN A 314 26.05 27.58 -15.32
N GLN A 315 26.69 27.75 -14.16
CA GLN A 315 27.23 26.64 -13.38
C GLN A 315 26.13 25.77 -12.77
N SER A 316 25.07 26.37 -12.21
CA SER A 316 23.95 25.63 -11.64
C SER A 316 23.19 24.81 -12.71
N LEU A 317 22.92 25.40 -13.88
CA LEU A 317 22.34 24.68 -15.03
C LEU A 317 23.26 23.57 -15.54
N ARG A 318 24.58 23.79 -15.61
CA ARG A 318 25.55 22.76 -16.00
C ARG A 318 25.54 21.57 -15.04
N GLN A 319 25.54 21.82 -13.73
CA GLN A 319 25.49 20.76 -12.72
C GLN A 319 24.22 19.92 -12.87
N SER A 320 23.07 20.58 -13.03
CA SER A 320 21.79 19.89 -13.29
C SER A 320 21.81 19.09 -14.59
N TYR A 321 22.42 19.60 -15.66
CA TYR A 321 22.58 18.90 -16.92
C TYR A 321 23.46 17.65 -16.80
N GLU A 322 24.63 17.77 -16.18
CA GLU A 322 25.56 16.66 -15.95
C GLU A 322 24.88 15.55 -15.15
N GLN A 323 24.04 15.92 -14.18
CA GLN A 323 23.22 14.99 -13.43
C GLN A 323 22.18 14.27 -14.30
N ILE A 324 21.51 14.94 -15.24
CA ILE A 324 20.57 14.31 -16.18
C ILE A 324 21.32 13.29 -17.07
N CYS A 325 22.48 13.66 -17.58
CA CYS A 325 23.30 12.82 -18.46
C CYS A 325 23.81 11.53 -17.81
N GLN A 326 23.80 11.41 -16.48
CA GLN A 326 24.13 10.14 -15.78
C GLN A 326 23.20 9.00 -16.18
N THR A 327 21.96 9.31 -16.57
CA THR A 327 20.97 8.31 -17.01
C THR A 327 20.45 8.55 -18.42
N TYR A 328 20.63 9.75 -18.98
CA TYR A 328 20.26 10.05 -20.37
C TYR A 328 21.50 10.22 -21.25
N THR A 329 22.04 9.10 -21.72
CA THR A 329 23.28 9.06 -22.52
C THR A 329 23.14 9.69 -23.91
N GLU A 330 21.92 9.72 -24.45
CA GLU A 330 21.60 10.31 -25.76
C GLU A 330 21.16 11.77 -25.65
N ALA A 331 21.37 12.43 -24.49
CA ALA A 331 20.97 13.81 -24.27
C ALA A 331 21.57 14.77 -25.32
N PRO A 332 20.77 15.73 -25.85
CA PRO A 332 21.28 16.81 -26.68
C PRO A 332 22.38 17.59 -25.96
N SER A 333 23.43 18.00 -26.68
CA SER A 333 24.59 18.68 -26.08
C SER A 333 24.20 19.86 -25.18
N LEU A 334 24.95 20.11 -24.11
CA LEU A 334 24.70 21.22 -23.19
C LEU A 334 24.53 22.55 -23.93
N LYS A 335 25.37 22.82 -24.94
CA LYS A 335 25.30 24.04 -25.74
C LYS A 335 23.95 24.16 -26.46
N THR A 336 23.48 23.07 -27.07
CA THR A 336 22.18 23.03 -27.75
C THR A 336 21.05 23.23 -26.76
N THR A 337 21.08 22.49 -25.65
CA THR A 337 20.04 22.53 -24.61
C THR A 337 19.92 23.92 -24.00
N LEU A 338 21.03 24.54 -23.58
CA LEU A 338 21.03 25.91 -23.04
C LEU A 338 20.61 26.95 -24.08
N GLY A 339 21.00 26.75 -25.35
CA GLY A 339 20.57 27.60 -26.46
C GLY A 339 19.05 27.61 -26.64
N VAL A 340 18.37 26.50 -26.33
CA VAL A 340 16.90 26.41 -26.33
C VAL A 340 16.31 27.00 -25.05
N VAL A 341 16.83 26.63 -23.86
CA VAL A 341 16.34 27.14 -22.56
C VAL A 341 16.28 28.66 -22.55
N LYS A 342 17.30 29.34 -23.09
CA LYS A 342 17.41 30.81 -23.13
C LYS A 342 16.18 31.52 -23.72
N PHE A 343 15.39 30.85 -24.56
CA PHE A 343 14.22 31.42 -25.22
C PHE A 343 12.88 30.83 -24.76
N MET A 344 12.86 30.05 -23.67
CA MET A 344 11.66 29.35 -23.19
C MET A 344 10.92 30.08 -22.05
N GLU A 345 11.27 31.32 -21.72
CA GLU A 345 10.69 32.05 -20.56
C GLU A 345 9.16 32.03 -20.55
N LYS A 346 8.54 32.22 -21.72
CA LYS A 346 7.07 32.26 -21.89
C LYS A 346 6.42 30.88 -22.04
N ASP A 347 7.21 29.81 -22.09
CA ASP A 347 6.71 28.46 -22.31
C ASP A 347 6.40 27.73 -20.99
N PHE A 348 6.86 28.25 -19.84
CA PHE A 348 6.68 27.64 -18.53
C PHE A 348 5.41 28.14 -17.83
N ASN A 349 4.53 27.20 -17.48
CA ASN A 349 3.27 27.48 -16.78
C ASN A 349 3.34 27.02 -15.32
N THR A 350 2.62 27.69 -14.43
CA THR A 350 2.53 27.29 -13.01
C THR A 350 1.08 27.21 -12.56
N TYR A 351 0.69 26.06 -12.00
CA TYR A 351 -0.67 25.76 -11.54
C TYR A 351 -0.68 25.37 -10.06
N ILE A 352 -1.68 25.85 -9.31
CA ILE A 352 -1.89 25.47 -7.91
C ILE A 352 -3.17 24.63 -7.79
N ILE A 353 -3.03 23.39 -7.34
CA ILE A 353 -4.14 22.45 -7.10
C ILE A 353 -4.44 22.39 -5.61
N ASN A 354 -5.56 23.01 -5.22
CA ASN A 354 -6.09 22.95 -3.87
C ASN A 354 -7.63 22.96 -3.91
N SER A 355 -8.28 22.84 -2.75
CA SER A 355 -9.75 22.84 -2.66
C SER A 355 -10.42 24.16 -3.07
N LYS A 356 -9.67 25.26 -3.22
CA LYS A 356 -10.19 26.58 -3.59
C LYS A 356 -10.08 26.86 -5.09
N ASN A 357 -9.05 26.32 -5.74
CA ASN A 357 -8.76 26.54 -7.15
C ASN A 357 -9.45 25.47 -8.00
N LYS A 358 -10.34 25.89 -8.91
CA LYS A 358 -10.85 25.03 -9.97
C LYS A 358 -9.76 24.86 -11.02
N THR A 359 -8.96 23.81 -10.87
CA THR A 359 -7.95 23.41 -11.85
C THR A 359 -8.24 21.98 -12.27
N ASP A 360 -8.13 21.71 -13.57
CA ASP A 360 -8.47 20.43 -14.19
C ASP A 360 -7.25 19.81 -14.89
N GLU A 361 -7.17 18.48 -14.99
CA GLU A 361 -6.07 17.81 -15.74
C GLU A 361 -5.86 18.34 -17.16
N SER A 362 -6.89 18.90 -17.80
CA SER A 362 -6.76 19.58 -19.09
C SER A 362 -5.80 20.78 -19.04
N ASP A 363 -5.68 21.43 -17.88
CA ASP A 363 -4.84 22.62 -17.70
C ASP A 363 -3.34 22.27 -17.82
N TRP A 364 -2.95 21.04 -17.49
CA TRP A 364 -1.56 20.55 -17.61
C TRP A 364 -1.41 19.37 -18.58
N ALA A 365 -2.35 19.23 -19.52
CA ALA A 365 -2.31 18.21 -20.57
C ALA A 365 -1.43 18.61 -21.77
N SER A 366 -0.98 19.88 -21.84
CA SER A 366 -0.07 20.39 -22.87
C SER A 366 0.86 21.45 -22.28
N GLY A 367 2.01 21.69 -22.91
CA GLY A 367 2.99 22.70 -22.47
C GLY A 367 3.96 22.20 -21.40
N TYR A 368 4.77 23.11 -20.87
CA TYR A 368 5.75 22.80 -19.83
C TYR A 368 5.26 23.33 -18.49
N ASN A 369 4.69 22.43 -17.68
CA ASN A 369 3.88 22.83 -16.54
C ASN A 369 4.53 22.45 -15.20
N ILE A 370 4.51 23.39 -14.26
CA ILE A 370 4.87 23.17 -12.86
C ILE A 370 3.59 23.17 -12.04
N VAL A 371 3.23 22.01 -11.52
CA VAL A 371 2.01 21.80 -10.74
C VAL A 371 2.37 21.74 -9.27
N ILE A 372 1.68 22.52 -8.45
CA ILE A 372 1.95 22.67 -7.02
C ILE A 372 0.70 22.28 -6.25
N GLY A 373 0.80 21.38 -5.28
CA GLY A 373 -0.37 20.99 -4.49
C GLY A 373 -0.09 20.11 -3.29
N GLY A 374 -1.13 19.93 -2.47
CA GLY A 374 -1.09 19.13 -1.24
C GLY A 374 -2.00 17.91 -1.34
N ASN A 375 -2.86 17.71 -0.36
CA ASN A 375 -3.77 16.55 -0.30
C ASN A 375 -4.73 16.47 -1.51
N SER A 376 -5.02 17.58 -2.19
CA SER A 376 -5.82 17.60 -3.42
C SER A 376 -5.12 16.95 -4.63
N LEU A 377 -3.80 16.68 -4.54
CA LEU A 377 -3.05 15.80 -5.47
C LEU A 377 -3.30 14.30 -5.21
N GLY A 378 -4.21 13.99 -4.27
CA GLY A 378 -4.60 12.65 -3.85
C GLY A 378 -5.20 11.79 -4.97
N ARG A 379 -5.67 10.60 -4.58
CA ARG A 379 -6.09 9.49 -5.47
C ARG A 379 -6.84 9.98 -6.72
N GLY A 380 -6.43 9.49 -7.89
CA GLY A 380 -7.13 9.70 -9.15
C GLY A 380 -6.56 10.76 -10.11
N LEU A 381 -5.64 11.64 -9.69
CA LEU A 381 -4.94 12.52 -10.64
C LEU A 381 -3.77 11.80 -11.32
N THR A 382 -3.68 11.97 -12.64
CA THR A 382 -2.57 11.48 -13.46
C THR A 382 -1.82 12.63 -14.12
N PHE A 383 -0.50 12.48 -14.21
CA PHE A 383 0.38 13.44 -14.86
C PHE A 383 1.08 12.72 -16.00
N ASP A 384 0.73 13.02 -17.24
CA ASP A 384 1.49 12.54 -18.39
C ASP A 384 2.84 13.26 -18.44
N ASN A 385 3.91 12.58 -18.83
CA ASN A 385 5.27 13.15 -18.92
C ASN A 385 5.72 13.91 -17.66
N LEU A 386 5.38 13.41 -16.47
CA LEU A 386 5.93 13.94 -15.22
C LEU A 386 7.40 13.54 -15.11
N GLN A 387 8.31 14.50 -15.29
CA GLN A 387 9.76 14.23 -15.30
C GLN A 387 10.45 14.70 -14.03
N THR A 388 9.94 15.73 -13.36
CA THR A 388 10.55 16.26 -12.14
C THR A 388 9.55 16.24 -10.99
N VAL A 389 9.95 15.68 -9.85
CA VAL A 389 9.12 15.68 -8.64
C VAL A 389 9.92 16.26 -7.48
N PHE A 390 9.42 17.31 -6.84
CA PHE A 390 9.95 17.88 -5.61
C PHE A 390 8.99 17.54 -4.46
N TYR A 391 9.35 16.57 -3.62
CA TYR A 391 8.50 16.04 -2.56
C TYR A 391 9.07 16.40 -1.19
N VAL A 392 8.37 17.27 -0.45
CA VAL A 392 8.75 17.75 0.90
C VAL A 392 7.60 17.63 1.89
N ARG A 393 6.60 16.81 1.56
CA ARG A 393 5.44 16.59 2.42
C ARG A 393 5.78 15.70 3.60
N GLU A 394 5.82 16.29 4.79
CA GLU A 394 5.97 15.57 6.03
C GLU A 394 4.63 15.12 6.64
N SER A 395 4.66 13.98 7.35
CA SER A 395 3.58 13.52 8.20
C SER A 395 4.14 13.10 9.56
N LYS A 396 3.51 13.55 10.65
CA LYS A 396 3.88 13.15 12.02
C LYS A 396 3.71 11.64 12.26
N ARG A 397 2.80 11.01 11.51
CA ARG A 397 2.50 9.57 11.56
C ARG A 397 2.27 9.10 10.12
N PRO A 398 3.32 8.77 9.36
CA PRO A 398 3.15 8.30 8.00
C PRO A 398 2.36 6.99 7.98
N GLN A 399 1.45 6.89 7.03
CA GLN A 399 0.67 5.68 6.75
C GLN A 399 1.14 5.16 5.39
N ALA A 400 1.44 3.87 5.31
CA ALA A 400 1.98 3.22 4.11
C ALA A 400 1.05 3.42 2.91
N ASP A 401 -0.26 3.17 3.11
CA ASP A 401 -1.27 3.37 2.07
C ASP A 401 -1.29 4.81 1.52
N THR A 402 -1.30 5.80 2.39
CA THR A 402 -1.38 7.21 2.02
C THR A 402 -0.09 7.69 1.35
N LEU A 403 1.06 7.28 1.88
CA LEU A 403 2.36 7.64 1.32
C LEU A 403 2.52 7.06 -0.10
N TRP A 404 2.21 5.78 -0.26
CA TRP A 404 2.36 5.08 -1.55
C TRP A 404 1.35 5.57 -2.59
N GLN A 405 0.13 5.89 -2.19
CA GLN A 405 -0.88 6.48 -3.09
C GLN A 405 -0.56 7.89 -3.55
N HIS A 406 0.21 8.65 -2.77
CA HIS A 406 0.69 9.99 -3.15
C HIS A 406 1.93 9.95 -4.05
N ALA A 407 2.49 8.77 -4.31
CA ALA A 407 3.67 8.59 -5.14
C ALA A 407 3.39 8.80 -6.65
N ARG A 408 3.10 10.05 -7.05
CA ARG A 408 2.79 10.40 -8.45
C ARG A 408 3.95 10.20 -9.42
N MET A 409 5.17 10.07 -8.91
CA MET A 409 6.35 9.68 -9.68
C MET A 409 6.21 8.31 -10.37
N PHE A 410 5.33 7.43 -9.90
CA PHE A 410 5.10 6.14 -10.56
C PHE A 410 4.19 6.28 -11.79
N GLY A 411 4.30 5.35 -12.74
CA GLY A 411 3.44 5.26 -13.93
C GLY A 411 4.17 4.94 -15.23
N TYR A 412 3.40 4.78 -16.31
CA TYR A 412 3.93 4.42 -17.65
C TYR A 412 4.36 5.61 -18.51
N LYS A 413 3.73 6.77 -18.32
CA LYS A 413 3.96 7.96 -19.18
C LYS A 413 5.09 8.81 -18.61
N ARG A 414 6.27 8.22 -18.58
CA ARG A 414 7.50 8.78 -17.99
C ARG A 414 8.66 8.49 -18.92
N HIS A 415 9.65 9.38 -18.94
CA HIS A 415 10.90 9.13 -19.65
C HIS A 415 11.94 8.81 -18.59
N LYS A 416 12.15 7.51 -18.38
CA LYS A 416 12.99 6.97 -17.30
C LYS A 416 14.31 7.73 -17.18
N ASP A 417 14.96 7.95 -18.30
CA ASP A 417 16.31 8.50 -18.38
C ASP A 417 16.39 9.97 -17.97
N THR A 418 15.30 10.74 -18.06
CA THR A 418 15.26 12.16 -17.66
C THR A 418 14.62 12.38 -16.31
N MET A 419 14.02 11.35 -15.72
CA MET A 419 13.20 11.52 -14.52
C MET A 419 14.04 11.79 -13.26
N ARG A 420 13.66 12.79 -12.47
CA ARG A 420 14.33 13.14 -11.21
C ARG A 420 13.33 13.41 -10.08
N VAL A 421 13.63 12.84 -8.91
CA VAL A 421 12.86 13.04 -7.69
C VAL A 421 13.74 13.65 -6.61
N PHE A 422 13.35 14.81 -6.12
CA PHE A 422 14.02 15.57 -5.06
C PHE A 422 13.21 15.40 -3.78
N MET A 423 13.86 14.95 -2.70
CA MET A 423 13.21 14.83 -1.40
C MET A 423 14.21 14.83 -0.23
N PRO A 424 13.78 15.21 0.98
CA PRO A 424 14.56 15.02 2.19
C PRO A 424 14.92 13.55 2.41
N ALA A 425 16.14 13.29 2.91
CA ALA A 425 16.64 11.93 3.15
C ALA A 425 15.74 11.14 4.13
N THR A 426 15.15 11.81 5.12
CA THR A 426 14.19 11.21 6.08
C THR A 426 12.92 10.71 5.40
N ILE A 427 12.40 11.47 4.44
CA ILE A 427 11.22 11.09 3.64
C ILE A 427 11.58 9.91 2.72
N ALA A 428 12.75 9.94 2.08
CA ALA A 428 13.22 8.86 1.22
C ALA A 428 13.36 7.52 1.96
N GLN A 429 13.89 7.55 3.19
CA GLN A 429 13.95 6.38 4.05
C GLN A 429 12.55 5.81 4.33
N THR A 430 11.58 6.68 4.60
CA THR A 430 10.18 6.26 4.82
C THR A 430 9.59 5.62 3.56
N PHE A 431 9.85 6.18 2.37
CA PHE A 431 9.43 5.57 1.10
C PHE A 431 10.09 4.21 0.86
N GLN A 432 11.37 4.07 1.18
CA GLN A 432 12.09 2.80 1.07
C GLN A 432 11.52 1.75 2.03
N GLU A 433 11.17 2.11 3.26
CA GLU A 433 10.53 1.18 4.20
C GLU A 433 9.18 0.67 3.67
N VAL A 434 8.36 1.56 3.11
CA VAL A 434 7.07 1.18 2.49
C VAL A 434 7.28 0.35 1.22
N TYR A 435 8.28 0.71 0.40
CA TYR A 435 8.66 -0.06 -0.79
C TYR A 435 8.99 -1.50 -0.41
N LEU A 436 9.93 -1.70 0.51
CA LEU A 436 10.35 -3.03 0.96
C LEU A 436 9.19 -3.82 1.57
N GLY A 437 8.29 -3.16 2.30
CA GLY A 437 7.08 -3.79 2.83
C GLY A 437 6.12 -4.25 1.73
N ASN A 438 5.92 -3.46 0.68
CA ASN A 438 5.10 -3.84 -0.48
C ASN A 438 5.73 -5.00 -1.26
N GLU A 439 7.04 -4.98 -1.49
CA GLU A 439 7.73 -6.09 -2.17
C GLU A 439 7.65 -7.38 -1.35
N ALA A 440 7.72 -7.29 -0.01
CA ALA A 440 7.51 -8.46 0.85
C ALA A 440 6.10 -9.06 0.70
N ILE A 441 5.06 -8.23 0.54
CA ILE A 441 3.69 -8.69 0.28
C ILE A 441 3.61 -9.39 -1.09
N LYS A 442 4.17 -8.77 -2.15
CA LYS A 442 4.20 -9.35 -3.50
C LYS A 442 4.93 -10.68 -3.53
N ASN A 443 6.12 -10.75 -2.93
CA ASN A 443 6.88 -11.99 -2.85
C ASN A 443 6.11 -13.10 -2.13
N GLN A 444 5.39 -12.80 -1.04
CA GLN A 444 4.54 -13.80 -0.37
C GLN A 444 3.44 -14.32 -1.29
N LEU A 445 2.75 -13.43 -2.02
CA LEU A 445 1.70 -13.79 -2.99
C LEU A 445 2.25 -14.64 -4.14
N ASP A 446 3.37 -14.22 -4.74
CA ASP A 446 3.98 -14.90 -5.89
C ASP A 446 4.51 -16.30 -5.53
N HIS A 447 4.83 -16.55 -4.26
CA HIS A 447 5.22 -17.88 -3.75
C HIS A 447 4.02 -18.72 -3.26
N GLY A 448 2.78 -18.29 -3.53
CA GLY A 448 1.56 -19.03 -3.19
C GLY A 448 1.22 -19.01 -1.69
N THR A 449 1.70 -18.02 -0.94
CA THR A 449 1.28 -17.84 0.45
C THR A 449 -0.22 -17.55 0.48
N HIS A 450 -0.96 -18.34 1.26
CA HIS A 450 -2.39 -18.12 1.44
C HIS A 450 -2.65 -16.71 1.99
N ILE A 451 -3.72 -16.04 1.54
CA ILE A 451 -3.94 -14.62 1.86
C ILE A 451 -4.00 -14.34 3.37
N ASN A 452 -4.63 -15.22 4.15
CA ASN A 452 -4.69 -15.14 5.63
C ASN A 452 -3.32 -15.31 6.32
N ASP A 453 -2.33 -15.86 5.60
CA ASP A 453 -0.97 -16.05 6.09
C ASP A 453 -0.01 -14.94 5.67
N ILE A 454 -0.46 -14.00 4.83
CA ILE A 454 0.33 -12.84 4.46
C ILE A 454 0.60 -11.98 5.69
N ARG A 455 1.84 -11.49 5.79
CA ARG A 455 2.29 -10.59 6.84
C ARG A 455 2.64 -9.24 6.25
N VAL A 456 2.17 -8.18 6.91
CA VAL A 456 2.52 -6.81 6.56
C VAL A 456 3.70 -6.39 7.43
N ILE A 457 4.83 -6.13 6.77
CA ILE A 457 6.10 -5.77 7.42
C ILE A 457 6.45 -4.33 7.02
N LEU A 458 6.62 -3.44 7.99
CA LEU A 458 6.91 -2.01 7.77
C LEU A 458 8.00 -1.53 8.72
N GLY A 459 8.59 -0.36 8.48
CA GLY A 459 9.51 0.27 9.42
C GLY A 459 8.80 0.85 10.64
N ASP A 460 9.53 1.06 11.74
CA ASP A 460 8.95 1.50 13.03
C ASP A 460 8.23 2.87 12.96
N GLY A 461 8.60 3.72 12.01
CA GLY A 461 7.98 5.02 11.81
C GLY A 461 6.64 4.97 11.07
N VAL A 462 6.27 3.85 10.44
CA VAL A 462 5.17 3.80 9.46
C VAL A 462 4.05 2.87 9.89
N ALA A 463 2.83 3.41 9.97
CA ALA A 463 1.63 2.59 10.16
C ALA A 463 1.15 1.97 8.83
N PRO A 464 0.55 0.78 8.83
CA PRO A 464 0.06 0.13 7.60
C PRO A 464 -1.08 0.90 6.94
N THR A 465 -1.96 1.46 7.75
CA THR A 465 -3.13 2.23 7.32
C THR A 465 -3.66 3.06 8.50
N ARG A 466 -4.81 3.72 8.32
CA ARG A 466 -5.56 4.39 9.38
C ARG A 466 -5.96 3.40 10.49
N GLY A 467 -5.61 3.69 11.74
CA GLY A 467 -5.84 2.76 12.85
C GLY A 467 -7.31 2.57 13.26
N ASN A 468 -8.25 3.33 12.70
CA ASN A 468 -9.68 3.19 13.02
C ASN A 468 -10.41 2.14 12.18
N VAL A 469 -9.79 1.60 11.12
CA VAL A 469 -10.31 0.46 10.34
C VAL A 469 -9.66 -0.87 10.70
N LEU A 470 -8.71 -0.84 11.64
CA LEU A 470 -8.08 -2.03 12.19
C LEU A 470 -8.76 -2.33 13.53
N ASP A 471 -9.24 -3.55 13.70
CA ASP A 471 -9.77 -4.00 14.99
C ASP A 471 -8.62 -4.18 15.97
N LYS A 472 -8.46 -3.26 16.92
CA LYS A 472 -7.35 -3.28 17.88
C LYS A 472 -7.36 -4.49 18.82
N ARG A 473 -8.47 -5.24 18.87
CA ARG A 473 -8.60 -6.44 19.69
C ARG A 473 -8.07 -7.70 18.99
N LYS A 474 -7.92 -7.65 17.67
CA LYS A 474 -7.55 -8.80 16.82
C LYS A 474 -6.33 -8.54 15.95
N VAL A 475 -5.98 -7.27 15.70
CA VAL A 475 -4.81 -6.91 14.91
C VAL A 475 -3.62 -6.76 15.84
N GLY A 476 -2.76 -7.78 15.83
CA GLY A 476 -1.49 -7.82 16.55
C GLY A 476 -0.41 -6.96 15.88
N LYS A 477 0.50 -6.44 16.70
CA LYS A 477 1.68 -5.67 16.28
C LYS A 477 2.88 -6.02 17.14
N LEU A 478 3.93 -6.57 16.52
CA LEU A 478 5.24 -6.71 17.16
C LEU A 478 6.24 -5.76 16.52
N SER A 479 6.92 -4.95 17.34
CA SER A 479 7.98 -4.05 16.87
C SER A 479 9.35 -4.68 17.17
N GLY A 480 10.23 -4.68 16.17
CA GLY A 480 11.63 -5.06 16.34
C GLY A 480 12.31 -4.14 17.35
N GLY A 481 13.37 -4.65 17.98
CA GLY A 481 14.11 -3.86 18.97
C GLY A 481 13.42 -3.70 20.33
N VAL A 482 12.16 -4.13 20.48
CA VAL A 482 11.41 -4.09 21.73
C VAL A 482 11.37 -5.47 22.38
N ASN A 483 11.55 -5.51 23.70
CA ASN A 483 11.34 -6.72 24.49
C ASN A 483 9.86 -6.87 24.85
N TYR A 484 9.30 -8.04 24.58
CA TYR A 484 7.98 -8.44 25.02
C TYR A 484 8.10 -9.71 25.85
N PHE A 485 7.50 -9.76 27.04
CA PHE A 485 7.52 -10.94 27.89
C PHE A 485 6.11 -11.31 28.32
N ALA A 486 5.88 -12.59 28.58
CA ALA A 486 4.58 -13.06 29.07
C ALA A 486 4.45 -12.78 30.57
N ALA A 487 3.43 -12.01 30.95
CA ALA A 487 3.09 -11.72 32.34
C ALA A 487 2.39 -12.91 33.03
N ASP A 488 1.66 -13.75 32.29
CA ASP A 488 1.02 -14.97 32.82
C ASP A 488 1.13 -16.16 31.85
N PRO A 489 2.35 -16.71 31.63
CA PRO A 489 2.52 -17.86 30.77
C PRO A 489 2.00 -19.14 31.43
N LYS A 490 1.39 -20.02 30.63
CA LYS A 490 1.08 -21.41 31.00
C LYS A 490 1.89 -22.38 30.15
N ILE A 491 2.33 -23.48 30.75
CA ILE A 491 3.13 -24.50 30.07
C ILE A 491 2.29 -25.78 29.93
N LYS A 492 2.18 -26.30 28.70
CA LYS A 492 1.34 -27.48 28.40
C LYS A 492 1.81 -28.73 29.14
N ASN A 493 3.12 -28.96 29.16
CA ASN A 493 3.76 -30.04 29.89
C ASN A 493 5.08 -29.51 30.49
N LEU A 494 5.00 -29.08 31.75
CA LEU A 494 6.12 -28.46 32.46
C LEU A 494 7.32 -29.41 32.56
N GLU A 495 7.10 -30.64 33.00
CA GLU A 495 8.18 -31.61 33.22
C GLU A 495 8.95 -31.90 31.92
N ALA A 496 8.24 -32.10 30.81
CA ALA A 496 8.87 -32.33 29.51
C ALA A 496 9.66 -31.13 29.01
N LEU A 497 9.13 -29.91 29.17
CA LEU A 497 9.82 -28.69 28.76
C LEU A 497 11.02 -28.39 29.65
N ASP A 498 10.87 -28.53 30.97
CA ASP A 498 11.92 -28.25 31.95
C ASP A 498 13.11 -29.18 31.75
N ASN A 499 12.88 -30.49 31.67
CA ASN A 499 13.92 -31.48 31.39
C ASN A 499 14.64 -31.19 30.07
N LYS A 500 13.90 -30.79 29.03
CA LYS A 500 14.47 -30.48 27.71
C LYS A 500 15.34 -29.21 27.74
N LEU A 501 14.88 -28.15 28.41
CA LEU A 501 15.62 -26.89 28.50
C LEU A 501 16.86 -27.02 29.41
N LEU A 502 16.76 -27.76 30.51
CA LEU A 502 17.91 -28.04 31.38
C LEU A 502 18.95 -28.90 30.67
N ALA A 503 18.54 -29.97 29.97
CA ALA A 503 19.47 -30.79 29.18
C ALA A 503 20.12 -29.99 28.04
N TYR A 504 19.40 -29.05 27.43
CA TYR A 504 19.96 -28.13 26.44
C TYR A 504 20.97 -27.18 27.08
N LEU A 505 20.62 -26.59 28.23
CA LEU A 505 21.47 -25.68 28.99
C LEU A 505 22.80 -26.34 29.38
N ASP A 506 22.76 -27.58 29.89
CA ASP A 506 23.96 -28.34 30.28
C ASP A 506 24.90 -28.59 29.09
N LYS A 507 24.34 -28.75 27.89
CA LYS A 507 25.11 -29.08 26.68
C LYS A 507 25.61 -27.86 25.92
N HIS A 508 24.83 -26.77 25.89
CA HIS A 508 25.06 -25.62 25.01
C HIS A 508 25.33 -24.31 25.76
N GLY A 509 25.19 -24.30 27.08
CA GLY A 509 25.39 -23.13 27.92
C GLY A 509 24.19 -22.19 27.99
N GLU A 510 24.32 -21.15 28.80
CA GLU A 510 23.25 -20.17 29.08
C GLU A 510 22.96 -19.21 27.92
N ASP A 511 23.87 -19.05 26.96
CA ASP A 511 23.74 -18.12 25.85
C ASP A 511 24.29 -18.78 24.58
N SER A 512 23.41 -19.06 23.63
CA SER A 512 23.75 -19.81 22.42
C SER A 512 22.86 -19.41 21.24
N THR A 513 23.16 -19.91 20.04
CA THR A 513 22.29 -19.79 18.87
C THR A 513 21.54 -21.09 18.61
N ILE A 514 20.35 -20.98 18.03
CA ILE A 514 19.45 -22.08 17.72
C ILE A 514 18.74 -21.83 16.40
N GLY A 515 18.36 -22.89 15.68
CA GLY A 515 17.57 -22.77 14.45
C GLY A 515 16.13 -22.29 14.71
N MET A 516 15.54 -21.58 13.74
CA MET A 516 14.19 -21.01 13.84
C MET A 516 13.14 -22.06 14.22
N ARG A 517 13.15 -23.24 13.59
CA ARG A 517 12.21 -24.33 13.90
C ARG A 517 12.35 -24.88 15.32
N ALA A 518 13.56 -24.94 15.86
CA ALA A 518 13.80 -25.39 17.21
C ALA A 518 13.30 -24.35 18.23
N MET A 519 13.50 -23.05 17.96
CA MET A 519 12.87 -21.98 18.76
C MET A 519 11.34 -22.05 18.70
N ILE A 520 10.74 -22.21 17.52
CA ILE A 520 9.30 -22.39 17.36
C ILE A 520 8.78 -23.60 18.16
N THR A 521 9.54 -24.70 18.17
CA THR A 521 9.19 -25.90 18.95
C THR A 521 9.15 -25.63 20.44
N ILE A 522 10.11 -24.84 20.96
CA ILE A 522 10.12 -24.41 22.37
C ILE A 522 8.90 -23.52 22.65
N LEU A 523 8.64 -22.53 21.79
CA LEU A 523 7.51 -21.60 21.95
C LEU A 523 6.14 -22.30 21.88
N ASN A 524 6.01 -23.40 21.14
CA ASN A 524 4.78 -24.18 21.06
C ASN A 524 4.42 -24.92 22.37
N ALA A 525 5.36 -25.04 23.32
CA ALA A 525 5.10 -25.59 24.64
C ALA A 525 4.36 -24.61 25.56
N PHE A 526 4.34 -23.32 25.23
CA PHE A 526 3.65 -22.27 25.95
C PHE A 526 2.22 -22.08 25.45
N THR A 527 1.34 -21.67 26.35
CA THR A 527 -0.01 -21.16 26.10
C THR A 527 -0.10 -19.81 26.80
N VAL A 528 -0.23 -18.73 26.02
CA VAL A 528 -0.25 -17.35 26.52
C VAL A 528 -1.41 -16.63 25.83
N ASP A 529 -2.06 -15.72 26.54
CA ASP A 529 -3.06 -14.83 25.94
C ASP A 529 -2.38 -13.93 24.89
N PRO A 530 -2.92 -13.80 23.66
CA PRO A 530 -2.35 -12.92 22.64
C PRO A 530 -2.22 -11.45 23.08
N ASN A 531 -3.06 -10.98 24.00
CA ASN A 531 -2.98 -9.63 24.57
C ASN A 531 -1.87 -9.49 25.63
N ASP A 532 -1.39 -10.60 26.19
CA ASP A 532 -0.23 -10.64 27.09
C ASP A 532 1.06 -10.75 26.28
N LEU A 533 1.19 -11.82 25.49
CA LEU A 533 2.32 -12.02 24.58
C LEU A 533 1.89 -12.71 23.29
N ASP A 534 1.96 -11.98 22.18
CA ASP A 534 1.66 -12.48 20.84
C ASP A 534 2.77 -13.39 20.28
N LEU A 535 2.82 -14.63 20.80
CA LEU A 535 3.71 -15.67 20.29
C LEU A 535 3.36 -16.10 18.86
N ALA A 536 2.14 -15.87 18.39
CA ALA A 536 1.70 -16.26 17.06
C ALA A 536 2.37 -15.39 15.99
N THR A 537 2.39 -14.07 16.18
CA THR A 537 3.11 -13.12 15.31
C THR A 537 4.61 -13.32 15.40
N PHE A 538 5.16 -13.58 16.59
CA PHE A 538 6.61 -13.83 16.73
C PHE A 538 7.06 -15.08 15.96
N LYS A 539 6.36 -16.21 16.13
CA LYS A 539 6.65 -17.45 15.38
C LYS A 539 6.52 -17.26 13.88
N ALA A 540 5.52 -16.50 13.43
CA ALA A 540 5.36 -16.18 12.01
C ALA A 540 6.55 -15.37 11.47
N ALA A 541 7.06 -14.39 12.24
CA ALA A 541 8.25 -13.63 11.88
C ALA A 541 9.50 -14.53 11.82
N LEU A 542 9.65 -15.52 12.71
CA LEU A 542 10.75 -16.50 12.64
C LEU A 542 10.71 -17.34 11.35
N LEU A 543 9.52 -17.78 10.92
CA LEU A 543 9.35 -18.50 9.66
C LEU A 543 9.66 -17.61 8.45
N ASP A 544 9.35 -16.31 8.54
CA ASP A 544 9.70 -15.36 7.50
C ASP A 544 11.21 -15.15 7.39
N PHE A 545 11.92 -15.03 8.52
CA PHE A 545 13.37 -15.02 8.54
C PHE A 545 13.96 -16.32 7.96
N GLU A 546 13.38 -17.48 8.26
CA GLU A 546 13.83 -18.76 7.70
C GLU A 546 13.73 -18.79 6.17
N ARG A 547 12.67 -18.21 5.59
CA ARG A 547 12.48 -18.14 4.13
C ARG A 547 13.39 -17.11 3.47
N ASN A 548 13.45 -15.91 4.04
CA ASN A 548 14.13 -14.76 3.43
C ASN A 548 15.63 -14.73 3.72
N GLN A 549 16.06 -15.36 4.82
CA GLN A 549 17.45 -15.41 5.29
C GLN A 549 17.78 -16.81 5.83
N PRO A 550 17.93 -17.83 4.96
CA PRO A 550 18.04 -19.23 5.39
C PRO A 550 19.21 -19.55 6.34
N HIS A 551 20.25 -18.70 6.34
CA HIS A 551 21.41 -18.83 7.23
C HIS A 551 21.25 -18.10 8.57
N LEU A 552 20.21 -17.28 8.74
CA LEU A 552 19.96 -16.57 9.99
C LEU A 552 19.51 -17.56 11.07
N THR A 553 20.19 -17.55 12.21
CA THR A 553 19.80 -18.27 13.42
C THR A 553 19.12 -17.32 14.41
N ALA A 554 18.44 -17.88 15.40
CA ALA A 554 17.95 -17.13 16.54
C ALA A 554 18.90 -17.28 17.74
N ARG A 555 18.95 -16.29 18.63
CA ARG A 555 19.71 -16.35 19.88
C ARG A 555 18.78 -16.79 21.01
N ILE A 556 19.23 -17.73 21.84
CA ILE A 556 18.50 -18.20 23.01
C ILE A 556 19.36 -18.01 24.27
N VAL A 557 18.76 -17.37 25.28
CA VAL A 557 19.38 -17.16 26.59
C VAL A 557 18.54 -17.85 27.66
N LEU A 558 19.14 -18.77 28.41
CA LEU A 558 18.49 -19.54 29.47
C LEU A 558 19.06 -19.11 30.82
N ARG A 559 18.22 -18.59 31.72
CA ARG A 559 18.63 -18.23 33.09
C ARG A 559 17.86 -19.06 34.10
N THR A 560 18.59 -19.75 34.98
CA THR A 560 18.01 -20.51 36.09
C THR A 560 18.09 -19.75 37.41
N ASN A 561 17.49 -20.31 38.47
CA ASN A 561 17.52 -19.76 39.83
C ASN A 561 17.05 -18.29 39.92
N ARG A 562 16.10 -17.91 39.07
CA ARG A 562 15.53 -16.55 39.06
C ARG A 562 14.46 -16.43 40.14
N LYS A 563 14.41 -15.28 40.78
CA LYS A 563 13.43 -14.93 41.83
C LYS A 563 12.70 -13.66 41.44
N VAL A 564 11.65 -13.80 40.64
CA VAL A 564 10.80 -12.69 40.18
C VAL A 564 9.37 -13.07 40.50
N ASN A 565 8.63 -12.20 41.19
CA ASN A 565 7.21 -12.42 41.46
C ASN A 565 6.37 -12.12 40.21
N GLN A 566 5.20 -12.74 40.11
CA GLN A 566 4.26 -12.46 39.04
C GLN A 566 3.64 -11.06 39.21
N GLY A 567 3.30 -10.39 38.11
CA GLY A 567 2.61 -9.09 38.15
C GLY A 567 3.48 -7.86 38.51
N THR A 568 4.81 -7.98 38.54
CA THR A 568 5.72 -6.85 38.84
C THR A 568 5.87 -5.85 37.69
N GLY A 569 5.44 -6.21 36.47
CA GLY A 569 5.60 -5.39 35.25
C GLY A 569 7.02 -5.41 34.66
N ALA A 570 7.95 -6.17 35.23
CA ALA A 570 9.31 -6.31 34.72
C ALA A 570 9.88 -7.72 34.97
N LEU A 571 10.53 -8.28 33.96
CA LEU A 571 11.16 -9.61 34.02
C LEU A 571 12.69 -9.55 34.01
N LEU A 572 13.26 -8.85 33.04
CA LEU A 572 14.69 -8.92 32.74
C LEU A 572 15.56 -8.20 33.80
N SER A 573 16.65 -8.87 34.18
CA SER A 573 17.72 -8.26 34.98
C SER A 573 18.40 -7.10 34.23
N PRO A 574 19.10 -6.17 34.91
CA PRO A 574 19.86 -5.13 34.24
C PRO A 574 20.88 -5.66 33.21
N THR A 575 21.50 -6.81 33.51
CA THR A 575 22.43 -7.49 32.60
C THR A 575 21.74 -7.99 31.34
N ASP A 576 20.59 -8.66 31.47
CA ASP A 576 19.86 -9.17 30.31
C ASP A 576 19.13 -8.06 29.54
N GLN A 577 18.78 -6.95 30.20
CA GLN A 577 18.33 -5.74 29.52
C GLN A 577 19.44 -5.17 28.63
N ALA A 578 20.68 -5.06 29.14
CA ALA A 578 21.81 -4.60 28.34
C ALA A 578 22.09 -5.55 27.16
N LEU A 579 22.15 -6.86 27.42
CA LEU A 579 22.32 -7.90 26.39
C LEU A 579 21.26 -7.78 25.29
N SER A 580 19.98 -7.65 25.68
CA SER A 580 18.88 -7.52 24.72
C SER A 580 18.95 -6.25 23.87
N ARG A 581 19.48 -5.14 24.42
CA ARG A 581 19.66 -3.87 23.70
C ARG A 581 20.79 -3.96 22.67
N GLU A 582 21.86 -4.69 23.01
CA GLU A 582 23.01 -4.91 22.12
C GLU A 582 22.68 -5.91 20.99
N GLU A 583 21.78 -6.86 21.22
CA GLU A 583 21.35 -7.81 20.20
C GLU A 583 20.43 -7.15 19.17
N VAL A 584 20.97 -6.82 18.01
CA VAL A 584 20.23 -6.20 16.89
C VAL A 584 20.13 -7.10 15.65
N THR A 585 20.80 -8.25 15.67
CA THR A 585 21.02 -9.13 14.51
C THR A 585 20.09 -10.35 14.50
N HIS A 586 19.97 -11.03 15.63
CA HIS A 586 19.22 -12.28 15.74
C HIS A 586 17.87 -12.05 16.42
N PRO A 587 16.82 -12.78 16.02
CA PRO A 587 15.65 -12.96 16.88
C PRO A 587 16.10 -13.55 18.21
N LEU A 588 15.69 -12.93 19.31
CA LEU A 588 16.15 -13.24 20.65
C LEU A 588 15.00 -13.83 21.47
N LEU A 589 15.28 -14.96 22.13
CA LEU A 589 14.44 -15.56 23.16
C LEU A 589 15.23 -15.66 24.46
N ILE A 590 14.80 -14.97 25.49
CA ILE A 590 15.30 -15.12 26.85
C ILE A 590 14.26 -15.90 27.65
N LEU A 591 14.66 -17.03 28.26
CA LEU A 591 13.81 -17.82 29.14
C LEU A 591 14.35 -17.75 30.57
N TYR A 592 13.50 -17.34 31.50
CA TYR A 592 13.80 -17.33 32.93
C TYR A 592 13.10 -18.50 33.61
N ARG A 593 13.87 -19.40 34.23
CA ARG A 593 13.35 -20.43 35.14
C ARG A 593 13.23 -19.83 36.53
N ILE A 594 12.00 -19.64 36.98
CA ILE A 594 11.66 -19.11 38.29
C ILE A 594 11.16 -20.26 39.15
N GLU A 595 11.67 -20.37 40.37
CA GLU A 595 11.24 -21.41 41.31
C GLU A 595 11.20 -20.87 42.73
N GLY A 596 10.40 -21.49 43.61
CA GLY A 596 10.34 -21.21 45.04
C GLY A 596 9.97 -19.76 45.36
N VAL A 597 8.99 -19.22 44.64
CA VAL A 597 8.43 -17.87 44.87
C VAL A 597 6.93 -17.91 45.16
N ASN A 598 6.21 -18.94 44.67
CA ASN A 598 4.76 -18.99 44.74
C ASN A 598 4.26 -19.14 46.18
N ASP A 599 4.87 -20.00 46.99
CA ASP A 599 4.44 -20.22 48.38
C ASP A 599 4.47 -18.93 49.22
N ALA A 600 5.54 -18.16 49.08
CA ALA A 600 5.71 -16.90 49.81
C ALA A 600 4.73 -15.81 49.34
N ALA A 601 4.48 -15.73 48.03
CA ALA A 601 3.52 -14.79 47.46
C ALA A 601 2.07 -15.16 47.83
N ALA A 602 1.71 -16.44 47.75
CA ALA A 602 0.39 -16.96 48.14
C ALA A 602 0.07 -16.67 49.61
N GLN A 603 1.03 -16.85 50.52
CA GLN A 603 0.87 -16.52 51.94
C GLN A 603 0.62 -15.02 52.20
N ARG A 604 1.12 -14.14 51.31
CA ARG A 604 0.90 -12.68 51.37
C ARG A 604 -0.33 -12.21 50.58
N GLY A 605 -1.06 -13.13 49.93
CA GLY A 605 -2.17 -12.78 49.04
C GLY A 605 -1.74 -12.04 47.77
N GLU A 606 -0.48 -12.20 47.37
CA GLU A 606 0.09 -11.62 46.16
C GLU A 606 -0.13 -12.52 44.93
N PRO A 607 -0.08 -11.97 43.70
CA PRO A 607 -0.18 -12.77 42.48
C PRO A 607 0.92 -13.84 42.38
N THR A 608 0.58 -15.02 41.85
CA THR A 608 1.48 -16.18 41.73
C THR A 608 1.59 -16.64 40.28
N TRP A 609 2.70 -17.28 39.94
CA TRP A 609 2.87 -17.89 38.62
C TRP A 609 1.99 -19.13 38.48
N SER A 610 1.65 -19.50 37.25
CA SER A 610 0.80 -20.66 36.95
C SER A 610 1.37 -22.01 37.41
N SER A 611 2.69 -22.11 37.61
CA SER A 611 3.37 -23.28 38.18
C SER A 611 4.63 -22.88 38.96
N ASP A 612 5.17 -23.81 39.76
CA ASP A 612 6.47 -23.67 40.44
C ASP A 612 7.24 -25.01 40.31
N PRO A 613 8.32 -25.09 39.52
CA PRO A 613 8.96 -24.00 38.77
C PRO A 613 8.10 -23.54 37.57
N ILE A 614 8.47 -22.39 37.00
CA ILE A 614 7.91 -21.87 35.74
C ILE A 614 9.04 -21.37 34.84
N TRP A 615 8.86 -21.50 33.53
CA TRP A 615 9.66 -20.78 32.54
C TRP A 615 8.87 -19.57 32.03
N VAL A 616 9.50 -18.39 32.03
CA VAL A 616 8.88 -17.16 31.52
C VAL A 616 9.60 -16.70 30.26
N PRO A 617 8.93 -16.63 29.10
CA PRO A 617 9.53 -16.19 27.86
C PRO A 617 9.55 -14.66 27.72
N ASN A 618 10.69 -14.14 27.26
CA ASN A 618 10.87 -12.80 26.71
C ASN A 618 11.40 -12.90 25.28
N ILE A 619 10.66 -12.35 24.33
CA ILE A 619 10.99 -12.34 22.91
C ILE A 619 11.36 -10.93 22.44
N LYS A 620 12.23 -10.88 21.44
CA LYS A 620 12.61 -9.64 20.74
C LYS A 620 12.98 -9.95 19.30
N LEU A 621 12.37 -9.25 18.35
CA LEU A 621 12.74 -9.33 16.93
C LEU A 621 13.94 -8.40 16.66
N PRO A 622 14.82 -8.73 15.70
CA PRO A 622 15.93 -7.88 15.31
C PRO A 622 15.44 -6.69 14.48
N GLY A 623 16.25 -5.65 14.39
CA GLY A 623 15.95 -4.44 13.61
C GLY A 623 14.81 -3.57 14.15
N GLN A 624 14.43 -2.55 13.38
CA GLN A 624 13.35 -1.59 13.69
C GLN A 624 12.16 -1.77 12.73
N ARG A 625 11.64 -3.00 12.66
CA ARG A 625 10.50 -3.35 11.78
C ARG A 625 9.29 -3.76 12.60
N GLN A 626 8.12 -3.37 12.13
CA GLN A 626 6.82 -3.75 12.67
C GLN A 626 6.24 -4.89 11.85
N PHE A 627 5.83 -5.93 12.55
CA PHE A 627 5.14 -7.09 12.00
C PHE A 627 3.67 -7.00 12.40
N TRP A 628 2.80 -6.91 11.40
CA TRP A 628 1.36 -6.78 11.56
C TRP A 628 0.67 -8.04 11.07
N ARG A 629 -0.30 -8.52 11.86
CA ARG A 629 -1.08 -9.73 11.59
C ARG A 629 -2.49 -9.58 12.15
N VAL A 630 -3.43 -10.29 11.54
CA VAL A 630 -4.75 -10.55 12.10
C VAL A 630 -4.79 -11.89 12.81
N ASP A 631 -5.28 -11.89 14.04
CA ASP A 631 -5.66 -13.08 14.80
C ASP A 631 -7.11 -13.44 14.46
N ASN A 632 -7.24 -14.17 13.34
CA ASN A 632 -8.50 -14.75 12.88
C ASN A 632 -8.91 -15.96 13.74
#